data_AF-A0A961QMG8-F1
#
_entry.id   AF-A0A961QMG8-F1
#
_cell.length_a   1.000
_cell.length_b   1.000
_cell.length_c   1.000
_cell.angle_alpha   90.00
_cell.angle_beta   90.00
_cell.angle_gamma   90.00
#
_symmetry.space_group_name_H-M   'P 1'
#
loop_
_entity.id
_entity.type
_entity.pdbx_description
1 polymer ?
#
loop_
_entity_poly.entity_id
_entity_poly.type
_entity_poly.pdbx_seq_one_letter_code
_entity_poly.pdbx_strand_id
1 'polypeptide(L)'
;ILTETDNALTRQYAALMGTEEVTVTFTPDGIAALARIAAEVNRSVENIGARRLYTVMERVFEELSFAAPDRAGQAVTVDAGFVETNIGALAKSADLSRYVL
;
A
#
# COMPACT_ATOMS: atom_id res chain seq x y z
N ILE A 1 1.53 -9.56 9.85
CA ILE A 1 0.52 -8.61 9.31
C ILE A 1 0.65 -8.44 7.80
N LEU A 2 1.82 -8.12 7.27
CA LEU A 2 2.01 -7.99 5.81
C LEU A 2 2.39 -9.28 5.08
N THR A 3 2.87 -10.33 5.76
CA THR A 3 3.43 -11.52 5.09
C THR A 3 3.00 -12.85 5.69
N GLU A 4 3.19 -13.02 7.00
CA GLU A 4 3.11 -14.34 7.67
C GLU A 4 1.67 -14.80 7.94
N THR A 5 0.76 -13.86 8.19
CA THR A 5 -0.63 -14.17 8.56
C THR A 5 -1.41 -14.68 7.35
N ASP A 6 -2.29 -15.66 7.55
CA ASP A 6 -3.14 -16.23 6.49
C ASP A 6 -3.90 -15.15 5.71
N ASN A 7 -4.49 -14.20 6.45
CA ASN A 7 -5.16 -13.01 5.90
C ASN A 7 -4.25 -11.77 5.91
N ALA A 8 -2.99 -11.90 5.51
CA ALA A 8 -2.10 -10.75 5.37
C ALA A 8 -2.66 -9.72 4.38
N LEU A 9 -2.47 -8.42 4.66
CA LEU A 9 -3.01 -7.33 3.82
C LEU A 9 -2.53 -7.42 2.37
N THR A 10 -1.27 -7.79 2.15
CA THR A 10 -0.71 -7.97 0.80
C THR A 10 -1.46 -9.06 0.02
N ARG A 11 -1.82 -10.18 0.67
CA ARG A 11 -2.60 -11.27 0.05
C ARG A 11 -4.02 -10.82 -0.27
N GLN A 12 -4.65 -10.06 0.64
CA GLN A 12 -5.98 -9.51 0.42
C GLN A 12 -6.00 -8.57 -0.81
N TYR A 13 -5.04 -7.65 -0.89
CA TYR A 13 -4.96 -6.72 -2.04
C TYR A 13 -4.59 -7.44 -3.34
N ALA A 14 -3.69 -8.43 -3.30
CA ALA A 14 -3.40 -9.24 -4.48
C ALA A 14 -4.65 -10.00 -4.97
N ALA A 15 -5.45 -10.56 -4.04
CA ALA A 15 -6.69 -11.25 -4.38
C ALA A 15 -7.77 -10.29 -4.91
N LEU A 16 -7.90 -9.09 -4.32
CA LEU A 16 -8.82 -8.05 -4.80
C LEU A 16 -8.47 -7.60 -6.22
N MET A 17 -7.20 -7.34 -6.52
CA MET A 17 -6.80 -6.98 -7.88
C MET A 17 -6.98 -8.14 -8.86
N GLY A 18 -6.87 -9.38 -8.38
CA GLY A 18 -7.17 -10.57 -9.16
C GLY A 18 -8.63 -10.67 -9.63
N THR A 19 -9.59 -9.99 -8.99
CA THR A 19 -10.98 -9.95 -9.49
C THR A 19 -11.12 -9.16 -10.79
N GLU A 20 -10.18 -8.24 -11.05
CA GLU A 20 -10.07 -7.46 -12.28
C GLU A 20 -9.04 -8.07 -13.25
N GLU A 21 -8.64 -9.33 -13.03
CA GLU A 21 -7.60 -10.04 -13.80
C GLU A 21 -6.22 -9.35 -13.78
N VAL A 22 -5.94 -8.53 -12.76
CA VAL A 22 -4.63 -7.89 -12.55
C VAL A 22 -3.81 -8.73 -11.56
N THR A 23 -2.68 -9.26 -12.01
CA THR A 23 -1.77 -10.02 -11.15
C THR A 23 -0.88 -9.08 -10.37
N VAL A 24 -0.93 -9.11 -9.04
CA VAL A 24 -0.08 -8.28 -8.17
C VAL A 24 0.90 -9.13 -7.39
N THR A 25 2.17 -8.74 -7.40
CA THR A 25 3.24 -9.35 -6.60
C THR A 25 3.92 -8.30 -5.75
N PHE A 26 4.37 -8.68 -4.56
CA PHE A 26 5.07 -7.78 -3.64
C PHE A 26 6.51 -8.25 -3.48
N THR A 27 7.46 -7.35 -3.66
CA THR A 27 8.86 -7.65 -3.36
C THR A 27 9.14 -7.40 -1.87
N PRO A 28 10.20 -8.01 -1.30
CA PRO A 28 10.58 -7.78 0.09
C PRO A 28 10.82 -6.31 0.43
N ASP A 29 11.42 -5.54 -0.49
CA ASP A 29 11.67 -4.11 -0.32
C ASP A 29 10.40 -3.26 -0.45
N GLY A 30 9.43 -3.65 -1.29
CA GLY A 30 8.10 -3.03 -1.32
C GLY A 30 7.35 -3.19 0.00
N ILE A 31 7.39 -4.40 0.58
CA ILE A 31 6.81 -4.68 1.90
C ILE A 31 7.51 -3.87 3.00
N ALA A 32 8.83 -3.77 2.95
CA ALA A 32 9.60 -2.95 3.89
C ALA A 32 9.27 -1.45 3.76
N ALA A 33 9.05 -0.95 2.54
CA ALA A 33 8.66 0.43 2.30
C ALA A 33 7.27 0.75 2.89
N LEU A 34 6.28 -0.12 2.68
CA LEU A 34 4.95 0.00 3.29
C LEU A 34 5.03 0.10 4.82
N ALA A 35 5.79 -0.81 5.44
CA ALA A 35 5.98 -0.83 6.88
C ALA A 35 6.71 0.44 7.39
N ARG A 36 7.73 0.91 6.66
CA ARG A 36 8.47 2.12 6.99
C ARG A 36 7.56 3.35 7.00
N ILE A 37 6.74 3.52 5.97
CA ILE A 37 5.85 4.68 5.82
C ILE A 37 4.78 4.67 6.91
N ALA A 38 4.16 3.52 7.18
CA ALA A 38 3.21 3.41 8.28
C ALA A 38 3.86 3.76 9.64
N ALA A 39 5.10 3.32 9.88
CA ALA A 39 5.82 3.66 11.09
C ALA A 39 6.18 5.16 11.17
N GLU A 40 6.48 5.81 10.05
CA GLU A 40 6.77 7.23 9.98
C GLU A 40 5.54 8.09 10.28
N VAL A 41 4.39 7.78 9.66
CA VAL A 41 3.13 8.49 9.92
C VAL A 41 2.69 8.32 11.39
N ASN A 42 2.88 7.13 11.96
CA ASN A 42 2.62 6.90 13.38
C ASN A 42 3.49 7.76 14.32
N ARG A 43 4.70 8.15 13.88
CA ARG A 43 5.58 9.04 14.65
C ARG A 43 5.22 10.53 14.47
N SER A 44 4.76 10.93 13.29
CA SER A 44 4.52 12.34 12.96
C SER A 44 3.12 12.83 13.29
N VAL A 45 2.12 11.94 13.33
CA VAL A 45 0.71 12.32 13.53
C VAL A 45 0.16 11.74 14.84
N GLU A 46 -0.26 10.49 14.82
CA GLU A 46 -0.84 9.76 15.94
C GLU A 46 -0.48 8.28 15.77
N ASN A 47 -0.04 7.63 16.84
CA ASN A 47 0.30 6.22 16.77
C ASN A 47 -0.93 5.33 16.97
N ILE A 48 -1.48 4.84 15.86
CA ILE A 48 -2.59 3.87 15.86
C ILE A 48 -2.09 2.43 15.66
N GLY A 49 -0.77 2.22 15.75
CA GLY A 49 -0.11 0.94 15.56
C GLY A 49 -0.30 0.39 14.14
N ALA A 50 -0.51 -0.93 14.05
CA ALA A 50 -0.63 -1.63 12.77
C ALA A 50 -1.86 -1.24 11.93
N ARG A 51 -2.86 -0.59 12.53
CA ARG A 51 -4.05 -0.09 11.79
C ARG A 51 -3.67 0.91 10.70
N ARG A 52 -2.54 1.61 10.87
CA ARG A 52 -1.98 2.52 9.86
C ARG A 52 -1.66 1.83 8.52
N LEU A 53 -1.42 0.52 8.53
CA LEU A 53 -1.14 -0.23 7.31
C LEU A 53 -2.36 -0.27 6.37
N TYR A 54 -3.59 -0.16 6.89
CA TYR A 54 -4.78 -0.15 6.03
C TYR A 54 -4.85 1.09 5.16
N THR A 55 -4.74 2.28 5.76
CA THR A 55 -4.78 3.56 5.04
C THR A 55 -3.58 3.73 4.11
N VAL A 56 -2.39 3.28 4.53
CA VAL A 56 -1.20 3.26 3.66
C VAL A 56 -1.39 2.34 2.45
N MET A 57 -1.92 1.14 2.64
CA MET A 57 -2.19 0.21 1.53
C MET A 57 -3.25 0.78 0.58
N GLU A 58 -4.35 1.30 1.12
CA GLU A 58 -5.41 1.93 0.33
C GLU A 58 -4.86 3.06 -0.54
N ARG A 59 -4.03 3.93 0.02
CA ARG A 59 -3.45 5.04 -0.73
C ARG A 59 -2.46 4.59 -1.81
N VAL A 60 -1.66 3.57 -1.53
CA VAL A 60 -0.72 2.99 -2.51
C VAL A 60 -1.45 2.35 -3.68
N PHE A 61 -2.62 1.77 -3.45
CA PHE A 61 -3.40 1.06 -4.47
C PHE A 61 -4.50 1.90 -5.11
N GLU A 62 -4.74 3.14 -4.67
CA GLU A 62 -5.84 3.99 -5.14
C GLU A 62 -5.87 4.10 -6.68
N GLU A 63 -4.76 4.55 -7.28
CA GLU A 63 -4.67 4.72 -8.74
C GLU A 63 -4.71 3.38 -9.49
N LEU A 64 -4.05 2.35 -8.95
CA LEU A 64 -4.06 1.02 -9.56
C LEU A 64 -5.46 0.42 -9.57
N SER A 65 -6.21 0.57 -8.47
CA SER A 65 -7.57 0.05 -8.34
C SER A 65 -8.54 0.78 -9.27
N PHE A 66 -8.37 2.10 -9.42
CA PHE A 66 -9.16 2.90 -10.36
C PHE A 66 -8.92 2.46 -11.81
N ALA A 67 -7.67 2.17 -12.18
CA ALA A 67 -7.30 1.75 -13.54
C ALA A 67 -7.39 0.23 -13.77
N ALA A 68 -7.73 -0.57 -12.75
CA ALA A 68 -7.67 -2.03 -12.82
C ALA A 68 -8.58 -2.63 -13.92
N PRO A 69 -9.83 -2.17 -14.13
CA PRO A 69 -10.70 -2.72 -15.17
C PRO A 69 -10.13 -2.59 -16.59
N ASP A 70 -9.32 -1.55 -16.84
CA ASP A 70 -8.66 -1.32 -18.13
C ASP A 70 -7.30 -2.05 -18.25
N ARG A 71 -6.89 -2.78 -17.21
CA ARG A 71 -5.59 -3.44 -17.10
C ARG A 71 -5.68 -4.96 -16.98
N ALA A 72 -6.82 -5.55 -17.32
CA ALA A 72 -7.01 -6.99 -17.33
C ALA A 72 -5.87 -7.73 -18.06
N GLY A 73 -5.34 -8.79 -17.43
CA GLY A 73 -4.23 -9.59 -17.93
C GLY A 73 -2.83 -9.01 -17.68
N GLN A 74 -2.71 -7.83 -17.06
CA GLN A 74 -1.41 -7.25 -16.70
C GLN A 74 -0.87 -7.79 -15.38
N ALA A 75 0.46 -7.73 -15.25
CA ALA A 75 1.17 -8.03 -14.02
C ALA A 75 1.81 -6.75 -13.46
N VAL A 76 1.58 -6.48 -12.18
CA VAL A 76 2.13 -5.34 -11.44
C VAL A 76 3.00 -5.86 -10.31
N THR A 77 4.21 -5.29 -10.21
CA THR A 77 5.14 -5.56 -9.11
C THR A 77 5.14 -4.35 -8.17
N VAL A 78 4.80 -4.58 -6.91
CA VAL A 78 4.87 -3.57 -5.84
C VAL A 78 6.24 -3.67 -5.19
N ASP A 79 7.15 -2.84 -5.65
CA ASP A 79 8.49 -2.65 -5.11
C ASP A 79 8.60 -1.36 -4.28
N ALA A 80 9.78 -1.07 -3.73
CA ALA A 80 9.98 0.16 -2.97
C ALA A 80 9.72 1.43 -3.80
N GLY A 81 10.05 1.42 -5.09
CA GLY A 81 9.83 2.55 -6.00
C GLY A 81 8.34 2.81 -6.23
N PHE A 82 7.57 1.76 -6.48
CA PHE A 82 6.11 1.83 -6.61
C PHE A 82 5.47 2.46 -5.37
N VAL A 83 5.88 2.01 -4.19
CA VAL A 83 5.36 2.55 -2.91
C VAL A 83 5.70 4.04 -2.77
N GLU A 84 6.96 4.42 -2.98
CA GLU A 84 7.42 5.82 -2.87
C GLU A 84 6.72 6.75 -3.88
N THR A 85 6.51 6.31 -5.11
CA THR A 85 5.79 7.10 -6.12
C THR A 85 4.35 7.36 -5.72
N ASN A 86 3.65 6.37 -5.16
CA ASN A 86 2.22 6.48 -4.87
C ASN A 86 1.92 7.19 -3.53
N ILE A 87 2.84 7.18 -2.57
CA ILE A 87 2.58 7.76 -1.23
C ILE A 87 3.68 8.67 -0.69
N GLY A 88 4.89 8.61 -1.24
CA GLY A 88 6.08 9.24 -0.66
C GLY A 88 6.01 10.77 -0.55
N ALA A 89 5.27 11.44 -1.44
CA ALA A 89 5.05 12.89 -1.35
C ALA A 89 4.04 13.27 -0.25
N LEU A 90 3.02 12.44 -0.03
CA LEU A 90 1.94 12.69 0.94
C LEU A 90 2.42 12.43 2.37
N ALA A 91 3.18 11.35 2.56
CA ALA A 91 3.76 10.98 3.85
C ALA A 91 4.72 12.05 4.42
N LYS A 92 5.33 12.86 3.54
CA LYS A 92 6.24 13.95 3.94
C LYS A 92 5.51 15.21 4.43
N SER A 93 4.22 15.34 4.18
CA SER A 93 3.41 16.45 4.70
C SER A 93 2.64 15.99 5.94
N ALA A 94 3.03 16.51 7.11
CA ALA A 94 2.39 16.14 8.39
C ALA A 94 0.91 16.55 8.44
N ASP A 95 0.57 17.74 7.91
CA ASP A 95 -0.81 18.23 7.85
C ASP A 95 -1.65 17.34 6.93
N LEU A 96 -1.13 17.00 5.75
CA LEU A 96 -1.87 16.17 4.81
C LEU A 96 -2.02 14.74 5.35
N SER A 97 -0.94 14.17 5.90
CA SER A 97 -0.96 12.84 6.52
C SER A 97 -2.01 12.76 7.63
N ARG A 98 -2.25 13.82 8.40
CA ARG A 98 -3.29 13.83 9.44
C ARG A 98 -4.72 13.64 8.90
N TYR A 99 -5.00 14.06 7.67
CA TYR A 99 -6.35 13.99 7.09
C TYR A 99 -6.57 12.77 6.19
N VAL A 100 -5.52 12.22 5.58
CA VAL A 100 -5.64 11.14 4.58
C VAL A 100 -4.89 9.86 4.93
N LEU A 101 -4.01 9.83 5.94
CA LEU A 101 -3.19 8.67 6.29
C LEU A 101 -3.36 8.22 7.72
#